data_AF-A0A3D5AXK0-F1
#
_entry.id   AF-A0A3D5AXK0-F1
#
_cell.length_a   1.000
_cell.length_b   1.000
_cell.length_c   1.000
_cell.angle_alpha   90.00
_cell.angle_beta   90.00
_cell.angle_gamma   90.00
#
_symmetry.space_group_name_H-M   'P 1'
#
loop_
_entity.id
_entity.type
_entity.pdbx_description
1 polymer ?
#
loop_
_entity_poly.entity_id
_entity_poly.type
_entity_poly.pdbx_seq_one_letter_code
_entity_poly.pdbx_strand_id
1 'polypeptide(L)'
;MTCSETSDTGLTLPAAVAALDAHTRLELEAAAFRGLVAHLQRRTDAQNIDLMNLAGFCRNCLSKWYLQAARDRGIGVDYDLAREVVYGMPYEAWKKQFLTDATAEQQRRFEETKPLHAFVSGHQKG
;
A
#
# COMPACT_ATOMS: atom_id res chain seq x y z
N MET A 1 -11.61 -8.42 31.59
CA MET A 1 -10.64 -8.14 30.52
C MET A 1 -11.41 -7.78 29.27
N THR A 2 -11.69 -6.50 29.08
CA THR A 2 -12.36 -5.99 27.88
C THR A 2 -11.26 -5.52 26.93
N CYS A 3 -11.03 -6.29 25.87
CA CYS A 3 -10.19 -5.83 24.77
C CYS A 3 -10.93 -4.66 24.11
N SER A 4 -10.43 -3.43 24.31
CA SER A 4 -10.86 -2.26 23.55
C SER A 4 -10.23 -2.33 22.17
N GLU A 5 -11.03 -2.71 21.18
CA GLU A 5 -10.71 -2.47 19.77
C GLU A 5 -10.97 -0.98 19.48
N THR A 6 -9.92 -0.18 19.55
CA THR A 6 -9.94 1.19 19.05
C THR A 6 -9.37 1.19 17.64
N SER A 7 -10.26 1.17 16.65
CA SER A 7 -9.91 1.51 15.26
C SER A 7 -9.94 3.04 15.11
N ASP A 8 -8.75 3.63 15.18
CA ASP A 8 -8.47 5.07 15.21
C ASP A 8 -8.63 5.80 13.85
N THR A 9 -9.72 5.55 13.11
CA THR A 9 -9.98 6.28 11.86
C THR A 9 -11.31 7.02 11.81
N GLY A 10 -12.16 6.93 12.83
CA GLY A 10 -13.39 7.73 12.92
C GLY A 10 -14.36 7.58 11.74
N LEU A 11 -14.14 6.60 10.86
CA LEU A 11 -14.96 6.38 9.68
C LEU A 11 -16.09 5.42 10.04
N THR A 12 -17.29 5.96 10.26
CA THR A 12 -18.48 5.14 10.46
C THR A 12 -18.76 4.36 9.18
N LEU A 13 -18.60 3.04 9.23
CA LEU A 13 -18.99 2.17 8.12
C LEU A 13 -20.48 2.37 7.80
N PRO A 14 -20.89 2.38 6.52
CA PRO A 14 -22.30 2.37 6.17
C PRO A 14 -23.03 1.22 6.87
N ALA A 15 -24.23 1.46 7.38
CA ALA A 15 -24.98 0.50 8.21
C ALA A 15 -25.09 -0.90 7.58
N ALA A 16 -25.21 -0.97 6.25
CA ALA A 16 -25.26 -2.24 5.51
C ALA A 16 -23.94 -3.04 5.58
N VAL A 17 -22.78 -2.38 5.57
CA VAL A 17 -21.46 -3.03 5.71
C VAL A 17 -21.17 -3.36 7.17
N ALA A 18 -21.64 -2.52 8.09
CA ALA A 18 -21.51 -2.74 9.53
C ALA A 18 -22.23 -4.02 10.00
N ALA A 19 -23.33 -4.40 9.33
CA ALA A 19 -24.13 -5.58 9.63
C ALA A 19 -23.56 -6.91 9.08
N LEU A 20 -22.53 -6.89 8.23
CA LEU A 20 -21.88 -8.11 7.71
C LEU A 20 -21.13 -8.85 8.81
N ASP A 21 -21.07 -10.18 8.71
CA ASP A 21 -20.19 -10.98 9.56
C ASP A 21 -18.70 -10.69 9.23
N ALA A 22 -17.83 -10.97 10.19
CA ALA A 22 -16.41 -10.64 10.09
C ALA A 22 -15.70 -11.35 8.92
N HIS A 23 -16.14 -12.56 8.56
CA HIS A 23 -15.53 -13.31 7.48
C HIS A 23 -15.90 -12.70 6.12
N THR A 24 -17.19 -12.45 5.89
CA THR A 24 -17.66 -11.77 4.68
C THR A 24 -16.98 -10.40 4.50
N ARG A 25 -16.85 -9.62 5.59
CA ARG A 25 -16.16 -8.33 5.54
C ARG A 25 -14.70 -8.48 5.10
N LEU A 26 -13.98 -9.44 5.69
CA LEU A 26 -12.58 -9.74 5.33
C LEU A 26 -12.44 -10.13 3.86
N GLU A 27 -13.34 -10.96 3.34
CA GLU A 27 -13.32 -11.39 1.93
C GLU A 27 -13.51 -10.21 0.97
N LEU A 28 -14.43 -9.29 1.28
CA LEU A 28 -14.71 -8.10 0.49
C LEU A 28 -13.52 -7.12 0.51
N GLU A 29 -12.93 -6.86 1.68
CA GLU A 29 -11.74 -6.02 1.83
C GLU A 29 -10.55 -6.61 1.05
N ALA A 30 -10.33 -7.92 1.17
CA ALA A 30 -9.30 -8.62 0.43
C ALA A 30 -9.55 -8.59 -1.09
N ALA A 31 -10.81 -8.71 -1.53
CA ALA A 31 -11.18 -8.59 -2.94
C ALA A 31 -10.92 -7.18 -3.48
N ALA A 32 -11.27 -6.13 -2.73
CA ALA A 32 -10.98 -4.76 -3.09
C ALA A 32 -9.45 -4.50 -3.19
N PHE A 33 -8.67 -4.99 -2.22
CA PHE A 33 -7.21 -4.88 -2.26
C PHE A 33 -6.61 -5.60 -3.48
N ARG A 34 -7.04 -6.83 -3.77
CA ARG A 34 -6.62 -7.56 -4.98
C ARG A 34 -6.99 -6.79 -6.25
N GLY A 35 -8.16 -6.14 -6.28
CA GLY A 35 -8.58 -5.27 -7.39
C GLY A 35 -7.65 -4.08 -7.60
N LEU A 36 -7.26 -3.39 -6.52
CA LEU A 36 -6.29 -2.29 -6.58
C LEU A 36 -4.92 -2.77 -7.08
N VAL A 37 -4.41 -3.88 -6.53
CA VAL A 37 -3.13 -4.47 -6.94
C VAL A 37 -3.14 -4.83 -8.42
N ALA A 38 -4.18 -5.53 -8.89
CA ALA A 38 -4.33 -5.89 -10.30
C ALA A 38 -4.40 -4.66 -11.21
N HIS A 39 -5.07 -3.59 -10.78
CA HIS A 39 -5.10 -2.33 -11.53
C HIS A 39 -3.70 -1.70 -11.65
N LEU A 40 -2.96 -1.64 -10.54
CA LEU A 40 -1.61 -1.04 -10.50
C LEU A 40 -0.55 -1.88 -11.25
N GLN A 41 -0.74 -3.19 -11.35
CA GLN A 41 0.08 -4.07 -12.18
C GLN A 41 -0.11 -3.81 -13.67
N ARG A 42 -1.35 -3.48 -14.09
CA ARG A 42 -1.65 -3.11 -15.49
C ARG A 42 -1.18 -1.70 -15.85
N ARG A 43 -1.21 -0.77 -14.89
CA ARG A 43 -0.81 0.63 -15.08
C ARG A 43 0.68 0.83 -14.84
N THR A 44 1.52 0.21 -15.67
CA THR A 44 2.99 0.35 -15.60
C THR A 44 3.46 1.77 -15.89
N ASP A 45 2.63 2.56 -16.58
CA ASP A 45 2.83 4.00 -16.81
C ASP A 45 2.75 4.83 -15.53
N ALA A 46 1.98 4.39 -14.52
CA ALA A 46 1.86 5.09 -13.25
C ALA A 46 3.11 4.84 -12.39
N GLN A 47 4.14 5.68 -12.53
CA GLN A 47 5.37 5.54 -11.76
C GLN A 47 5.14 5.77 -10.27
N ASN A 48 5.93 5.11 -9.43
CA ASN A 48 5.77 5.25 -7.98
C ASN A 48 5.97 6.70 -7.51
N ILE A 49 6.87 7.46 -8.14
CA ILE A 49 7.11 8.86 -7.77
C ILE A 49 5.86 9.73 -8.00
N ASP A 50 5.12 9.49 -9.08
CA ASP A 50 3.89 10.22 -9.35
C ASP A 50 2.78 9.87 -8.35
N LEU A 51 2.67 8.58 -7.98
CA LEU A 51 1.75 8.13 -6.94
C LEU A 51 2.10 8.75 -5.58
N MET A 52 3.39 8.81 -5.23
CA MET A 52 3.84 9.46 -4.00
C MET A 52 3.51 10.96 -4.00
N ASN A 53 3.81 11.66 -5.10
CA ASN A 53 3.57 13.11 -5.24
C ASN A 53 2.08 13.48 -5.23
N LEU A 54 1.20 12.57 -5.66
CA LEU A 54 -0.23 12.81 -5.75
C LEU A 54 -0.97 12.35 -4.48
N ALA A 55 -0.74 11.12 -4.06
CA ALA A 55 -1.56 10.43 -3.05
C ALA A 55 -0.78 10.07 -1.78
N GLY A 56 0.52 10.35 -1.72
CA GLY A 56 1.36 10.05 -0.55
C GLY A 56 1.68 8.57 -0.34
N PHE A 57 1.23 7.66 -1.22
CA PHE A 57 1.60 6.25 -1.18
C PHE A 57 1.81 5.68 -2.58
N CYS A 58 2.55 4.58 -2.69
CA CYS A 58 2.79 3.87 -3.94
C CYS A 58 2.80 2.35 -3.73
N ARG A 59 3.17 1.58 -4.77
CA ARG A 59 3.27 0.11 -4.71
C ARG A 59 4.18 -0.37 -3.58
N ASN A 60 5.30 0.30 -3.35
CA ASN A 60 6.21 -0.04 -2.26
C ASN A 60 5.57 0.14 -0.87
N CYS A 61 4.69 1.12 -0.70
CA CYS A 61 3.92 1.28 0.53
C CYS A 61 2.96 0.10 0.76
N LEU A 62 2.28 -0.35 -0.30
CA LEU A 62 1.42 -1.55 -0.25
C LEU A 62 2.23 -2.79 0.16
N SER A 63 3.44 -2.96 -0.39
CA SER A 63 4.32 -4.07 -0.02
C SER A 63 4.76 -4.00 1.44
N LYS A 64 5.04 -2.81 1.97
CA LYS A 64 5.39 -2.65 3.39
C LYS A 64 4.19 -2.92 4.31
N TRP A 65 2.98 -2.51 3.95
CA TRP A 65 1.77 -2.86 4.71
C TRP A 65 1.52 -4.38 4.70
N TYR A 66 1.70 -5.03 3.55
CA TYR A 66 1.60 -6.49 3.45
C TYR A 66 2.65 -7.19 4.33
N LEU A 67 3.90 -6.74 4.28
CA LEU A 67 4.99 -7.24 5.11
C LEU A 67 4.69 -7.06 6.61
N GLN A 68 4.19 -5.89 7.03
CA GLN A 68 3.84 -5.65 8.42
C GLN A 68 2.71 -6.59 8.88
N ALA A 69 1.66 -6.73 8.07
CA ALA A 69 0.55 -7.64 8.39
C ALA A 69 0.99 -9.10 8.53
N ALA A 70 1.99 -9.54 7.75
CA ALA A 70 2.59 -10.87 7.88
C ALA A 70 3.42 -10.99 9.18
N ARG A 71 4.23 -9.99 9.49
CA ARG A 71 5.05 -9.93 10.71
C ARG A 71 4.20 -9.97 11.97
N ASP A 72 3.09 -9.23 12.01
CA ASP A 72 2.16 -9.21 13.15
C ASP A 72 1.55 -10.59 13.42
N ARG A 73 1.56 -11.48 12.42
CA ARG A 73 1.08 -12.87 12.50
C ARG A 73 2.20 -13.89 12.64
N GLY A 74 3.46 -13.45 12.78
CA GLY A 74 4.62 -14.33 12.86
C GLY A 74 4.92 -15.10 11.56
N ILE A 75 4.42 -14.62 10.42
CA ILE A 75 4.61 -15.25 9.11
C ILE A 75 5.91 -14.74 8.49
N GLY A 76 6.80 -15.67 8.10
CA GLY A 76 8.10 -15.38 7.48
C GLY A 76 7.99 -14.91 6.03
N VAL A 77 7.51 -13.69 5.83
CA VAL A 77 7.56 -12.97 4.54
C VAL A 77 8.65 -11.92 4.62
N ASP A 78 9.55 -11.89 3.63
CA ASP A 78 10.51 -10.80 3.48
C ASP A 78 9.97 -9.69 2.56
N TYR A 79 10.74 -8.61 2.40
CA TYR A 79 10.30 -7.48 1.60
C TYR A 79 10.28 -7.78 0.09
N ASP A 80 11.09 -8.71 -0.38
CA ASP A 80 11.17 -9.06 -1.80
C ASP A 80 9.94 -9.85 -2.22
N LEU A 81 9.54 -10.82 -1.39
CA LEU A 81 8.27 -11.56 -1.54
C LEU A 81 7.07 -10.62 -1.44
N ALA A 82 7.06 -9.70 -0.48
CA ALA A 82 5.96 -8.73 -0.35
C ALA A 82 5.87 -7.78 -1.57
N ARG A 83 7.00 -7.46 -2.20
CA ARG A 83 7.01 -6.74 -3.48
C ARG A 83 6.48 -7.63 -4.60
N GLU A 84 6.91 -8.87 -4.71
CA GLU A 84 6.42 -9.78 -5.75
C GLU A 84 4.90 -9.94 -5.73
N VAL A 85 4.28 -10.02 -4.55
CA VAL A 85 2.81 -10.03 -4.42
C VAL A 85 2.15 -8.79 -5.03
N VAL A 86 2.73 -7.61 -4.82
CA VAL A 86 2.17 -6.33 -5.29
C VAL A 86 2.50 -6.05 -6.76
N TYR A 87 3.71 -6.37 -7.20
CA TYR A 87 4.18 -6.12 -8.57
C TYR A 87 3.80 -7.23 -9.56
N GLY A 88 3.42 -8.42 -9.08
CA GLY A 88 3.08 -9.59 -9.90
C GLY A 88 4.29 -10.27 -10.55
N MET A 89 5.51 -9.81 -10.20
CA MET A 89 6.80 -10.35 -10.63
C MET A 89 7.92 -9.84 -9.71
N PRO A 90 9.13 -10.42 -9.78
CA PRO A 90 10.27 -9.91 -9.03
C PRO A 90 10.51 -8.43 -9.32
N TYR A 91 10.67 -7.62 -8.26
CA TYR A 91 10.79 -6.17 -8.38
C TYR A 91 11.94 -5.71 -9.29
N GLU A 92 13.08 -6.41 -9.26
CA GLU A 92 14.20 -6.08 -10.15
C GLU A 92 13.88 -6.34 -11.62
N ALA A 93 13.02 -7.32 -11.93
CA ALA A 93 12.52 -7.54 -13.29
C ALA A 93 11.56 -6.41 -13.71
N TRP A 94 10.67 -5.99 -12.80
CA TRP A 94 9.75 -4.87 -13.05
C TRP A 94 10.51 -3.56 -13.30
N LYS A 95 11.52 -3.26 -12.49
CA LYS A 95 12.37 -2.06 -12.66
C LYS A 95 13.02 -2.02 -14.04
N LYS A 96 13.63 -3.13 -14.46
CA LYS A 96 14.30 -3.20 -15.76
C LYS A 96 13.35 -2.99 -16.94
N GLN A 97 12.09 -3.40 -16.81
CA GLN A 97 11.11 -3.33 -17.89
C GLN A 97 10.35 -2.00 -17.92
N PHE A 98 10.06 -1.39 -16.76
CA PHE A 98 9.05 -0.34 -16.65
C PHE A 98 9.45 0.89 -15.85
N LEU A 99 10.53 0.85 -15.05
CA LEU A 99 10.95 2.01 -14.27
C LEU A 99 11.60 3.04 -15.19
N THR A 100 11.14 4.28 -15.10
CA THR A 100 11.77 5.42 -15.76
C THR A 100 12.43 6.33 -14.72
N ASP A 101 13.48 7.04 -15.13
CA ASP A 101 14.13 8.00 -14.25
C ASP A 101 13.19 9.16 -13.91
N ALA A 102 13.24 9.59 -12.66
CA ALA A 102 12.48 10.74 -12.18
C ALA A 102 13.04 12.03 -12.77
N THR A 103 12.15 12.89 -13.27
CA THR A 103 12.49 14.26 -13.65
C THR A 103 12.82 15.10 -12.41
N ALA A 104 13.57 16.19 -12.60
CA ALA A 104 13.86 17.15 -11.54
C ALA A 104 12.58 17.73 -10.90
N GLU A 105 11.54 17.91 -11.70
CA GLU A 105 10.22 18.36 -11.23
C GLU A 105 9.57 17.34 -10.29
N GLN A 106 9.52 16.07 -10.71
CA GLN A 106 8.96 15.00 -9.89
C GLN A 106 9.75 14.84 -8.58
N GLN A 107 11.08 14.96 -8.62
CA GLN A 107 11.91 14.89 -7.42
C GLN A 107 11.65 16.07 -6.48
N ARG A 108 11.51 17.29 -7.01
CA ARG A 108 11.20 18.47 -6.18
C ARG A 108 9.84 18.33 -5.51
N ARG A 109 8.80 17.95 -6.27
CA ARG A 109 7.46 17.70 -5.71
C ARG A 109 7.48 16.62 -4.63
N PHE A 110 8.26 15.55 -4.84
CA PHE A 110 8.40 14.49 -3.86
C PHE A 110 8.95 15.00 -2.52
N GLU A 111 9.93 15.90 -2.55
CA GLU A 111 10.47 16.53 -1.35
C GLU A 111 9.43 17.42 -0.66
N GLU A 112 8.71 18.24 -1.42
CA GLU A 112 7.65 19.13 -0.92
C GLU A 112 6.48 18.34 -0.27
N THR A 113 6.11 17.19 -0.84
CA THR A 113 4.98 16.38 -0.35
C THR A 113 5.38 15.38 0.74
N LYS A 114 6.64 15.31 1.17
CA LYS A 114 7.09 14.39 2.23
C LYS A 114 6.21 14.35 3.49
N PRO A 115 5.72 15.49 4.03
CA PRO A 115 4.84 15.46 5.20
C PRO A 115 3.53 14.70 4.97
N LEU A 116 3.05 14.64 3.72
CA LEU A 116 1.81 13.97 3.32
C LEU A 116 2.01 12.49 2.98
N HIS A 117 3.26 12.01 2.91
CA HIS A 117 3.53 10.61 2.60
C HIS A 117 3.03 9.70 3.72
N ALA A 118 2.43 8.57 3.36
CA ALA A 118 1.93 7.58 4.30
C ALA A 118 3.00 7.21 5.34
N PHE A 119 2.60 6.98 6.60
CA PHE A 119 3.51 6.64 7.70
C PHE A 119 4.44 5.46 7.38
N VAL A 120 3.94 4.48 6.62
CA VAL A 120 4.71 3.31 6.20
C VAL A 120 5.82 3.64 5.19
N SER A 121 5.80 4.82 4.57
CA SER A 121 6.80 5.23 3.59
C SER A 121 8.20 5.33 4.20
N GLY A 122 8.31 5.63 5.51
CA GLY A 122 9.57 5.85 6.21
C GLY A 122 10.13 7.27 6.07
N HIS A 123 9.36 8.21 5.51
CA HIS A 123 9.75 9.61 5.35
C HIS A 123 9.26 10.51 6.48
N GLN A 124 8.20 10.11 7.18
CA GLN A 124 7.74 10.82 8.36
C GLN A 124 8.74 10.56 9.50
N LYS A 125 9.45 11.60 9.91
CA LYS A 125 10.12 11.61 11.22
C LYS A 125 9.04 11.92 12.26
N GLY A 126 9.00 11.12 13.31
CA GLY A 126 8.02 11.21 14.40
C GLY A 126 7.88 12.62 14.96
#